data_AF-A0AAE0ZA63-F1
#
_entry.id   AF-A0AAE0ZA63-F1
#
_cell.length_a   1.000
_cell.length_b   1.000
_cell.length_c   1.000
_cell.angle_alpha   90.00
_cell.angle_beta   90.00
_cell.angle_gamma   90.00
#
_symmetry.space_group_name_H-M   'P 1'
#
loop_
_entity.id
_entity.type
_entity.pdbx_description
1 polymer ?
#
loop_
_entity_poly.entity_id
_entity_poly.type
_entity_poly.pdbx_seq_one_letter_code
_entity_poly.pdbx_strand_id
1 'polypeptide(L)'
;MLEDSKDFICIIATAHGLVYRTTLCLAIGPVSDKIKRKTKLKLYRSLVKSILVYNCGTWALTKSEEEKLNAFHRKQLRKVLNIKYPVKITNSSLYNKCEEHPLSIYILENRWRLFGHILRRNIEIPANKSMNSYFATHGKKFRGRPLTTLPVVLNKDLSRLQENTLQLTTREDLEHLRCIAQNRQQWRELSTRIRKAAEAPPSDD
;
A
#
# COMPACT_ATOMS: atom_id res chain seq x y z
N MET A 1 -1.10 -18.95 10.92
CA MET A 1 -2.08 -18.49 9.90
C MET A 1 -1.74 -17.08 9.40
N LEU A 2 -0.46 -16.81 9.10
CA LEU A 2 0.05 -15.53 8.56
C LEU A 2 1.36 -15.81 7.77
N GLU A 3 1.38 -16.87 6.96
CA GLU A 3 2.48 -17.11 6.00
C GLU A 3 2.13 -16.60 4.59
N ASP A 4 0.88 -16.20 4.36
CA ASP A 4 0.36 -16.04 3.01
C ASP A 4 0.71 -14.72 2.31
N SER A 5 1.22 -13.67 2.96
CA SER A 5 1.40 -12.38 2.25
C SER A 5 2.56 -12.41 1.24
N LYS A 6 3.65 -13.13 1.55
CA LYS A 6 4.78 -13.31 0.65
C LYS A 6 4.41 -14.24 -0.50
N ASP A 7 3.68 -15.30 -0.18
CA ASP A 7 3.18 -16.25 -1.17
C ASP A 7 2.09 -15.62 -2.03
N PHE A 8 1.23 -14.72 -1.53
CA PHE A 8 0.24 -14.04 -2.37
C PHE A 8 0.86 -12.98 -3.29
N ILE A 9 1.90 -12.25 -2.84
CA ILE A 9 2.64 -11.32 -3.71
C ILE A 9 3.49 -12.10 -4.72
N CYS A 10 4.08 -13.23 -4.33
CA CYS A 10 4.81 -14.10 -5.24
C CYS A 10 3.85 -14.83 -6.19
N ILE A 11 2.69 -15.32 -5.74
CA ILE A 11 1.66 -15.95 -6.56
C ILE A 11 1.00 -14.91 -7.46
N ILE A 12 0.68 -13.69 -7.01
CA ILE A 12 0.26 -12.62 -7.93
C ILE A 12 1.41 -12.27 -8.88
N ALA A 13 2.65 -12.07 -8.43
CA ALA A 13 3.75 -11.71 -9.32
C ALA A 13 4.20 -12.84 -10.27
N THR A 14 3.95 -14.10 -9.95
CA THR A 14 4.40 -15.31 -10.67
C THR A 14 3.25 -15.93 -11.46
N ALA A 15 2.06 -16.06 -10.87
CA ALA A 15 0.83 -16.39 -11.59
C ALA A 15 0.43 -15.23 -12.52
N HIS A 16 0.46 -13.95 -12.12
CA HIS A 16 0.39 -12.85 -13.11
C HIS A 16 1.71 -12.66 -13.87
N GLY A 17 2.85 -13.18 -13.41
CA GLY A 17 4.10 -13.17 -14.19
C GLY A 17 4.03 -14.04 -15.44
N LEU A 18 3.34 -15.18 -15.34
CA LEU A 18 3.04 -16.09 -16.45
C LEU A 18 1.75 -15.67 -17.17
N VAL A 19 0.65 -15.40 -16.45
CA VAL A 19 -0.65 -14.98 -17.01
C VAL A 19 -0.64 -13.53 -17.54
N TYR A 20 0.18 -12.59 -17.07
CA TYR A 20 0.28 -11.25 -17.69
C TYR A 20 1.43 -11.15 -18.70
N ARG A 21 2.26 -12.19 -18.84
CA ARG A 21 3.21 -12.30 -19.96
C ARG A 21 2.55 -12.94 -21.18
N THR A 22 1.56 -13.82 -20.99
CA THR A 22 0.78 -14.43 -22.09
C THR A 22 -0.62 -13.82 -22.23
N THR A 23 -1.37 -13.59 -21.15
CA THR A 23 -2.78 -13.14 -21.19
C THR A 23 -2.94 -11.62 -21.17
N LEU A 24 -2.04 -10.82 -20.56
CA LEU A 24 -2.02 -9.36 -20.79
C LEU A 24 -1.46 -9.00 -22.17
N CYS A 25 -0.59 -9.83 -22.76
CA CYS A 25 -0.21 -9.69 -24.17
C CYS A 25 -1.41 -9.90 -25.12
N LEU A 26 -2.45 -10.61 -24.68
CA LEU A 26 -3.66 -10.89 -25.46
C LEU A 26 -4.82 -9.93 -25.14
N ALA A 27 -5.04 -9.55 -23.87
CA ALA A 27 -6.10 -8.61 -23.49
C ALA A 27 -5.68 -7.12 -23.58
N ILE A 28 -4.38 -6.84 -23.51
CA ILE A 28 -3.75 -5.54 -23.75
C ILE A 28 -2.51 -5.80 -24.62
N GLY A 29 -2.70 -6.41 -25.78
CA GLY A 29 -1.72 -6.33 -26.88
C GLY A 29 -1.32 -4.88 -27.13
N PRO A 30 -0.22 -4.58 -27.87
CA PRO A 30 0.32 -3.23 -28.04
C PRO A 30 -0.84 -2.27 -28.26
N VAL A 31 -1.17 -1.49 -27.23
CA VAL A 31 -2.48 -0.84 -27.20
C VAL A 31 -2.51 0.02 -28.43
N SER A 32 -3.42 -0.29 -29.34
CA SER A 32 -3.44 0.29 -30.68
C SER A 32 -3.18 1.80 -30.61
N ASP A 33 -2.34 2.32 -31.51
CA ASP A 33 -2.07 3.76 -31.59
C ASP A 33 -3.34 4.58 -31.85
N LYS A 34 -4.43 3.92 -32.25
CA LYS A 34 -5.76 4.49 -32.44
C LYS A 34 -6.47 4.89 -31.13
N ILE A 35 -6.05 4.37 -29.98
CA ILE A 35 -6.71 4.64 -28.69
C ILE A 35 -6.02 5.81 -27.98
N LYS A 36 -6.80 6.82 -27.55
CA LYS A 36 -6.27 7.97 -26.80
C LYS A 36 -5.62 7.51 -25.48
N ARG A 37 -4.46 8.10 -25.14
CA ARG A 37 -3.68 7.80 -23.92
C ARG A 37 -4.54 7.81 -22.64
N LYS A 38 -5.44 8.80 -22.52
CA LYS A 38 -6.37 8.93 -21.39
C LYS A 38 -7.25 7.70 -21.21
N THR A 39 -7.75 7.11 -22.30
CA THR A 39 -8.57 5.89 -22.26
C THR A 39 -7.74 4.68 -21.81
N LYS A 40 -6.50 4.55 -22.28
CA LYS A 40 -5.60 3.47 -21.85
C LYS A 40 -5.31 3.54 -20.35
N LEU A 41 -5.08 4.75 -19.81
CA LEU A 41 -4.88 4.96 -18.38
C LEU A 41 -6.13 4.65 -17.56
N LYS A 42 -7.33 5.03 -18.05
CA LYS A 42 -8.60 4.66 -17.40
C LYS A 42 -8.76 3.14 -17.31
N LEU A 43 -8.48 2.41 -18.39
CA LEU A 43 -8.53 0.93 -18.40
C LEU A 43 -7.53 0.32 -17.43
N TYR A 44 -6.31 0.84 -17.38
CA TYR A 44 -5.31 0.41 -16.42
C TYR A 44 -5.78 0.60 -14.97
N ARG A 45 -6.36 1.77 -14.66
CA ARG A 45 -6.90 2.09 -13.34
C ARG A 45 -8.06 1.16 -12.94
N SER A 46 -8.96 0.86 -13.88
CA SER A 46 -10.15 0.05 -13.59
C SER A 46 -9.89 -1.45 -13.52
N LEU A 47 -8.91 -1.97 -14.27
CA LEU A 47 -8.66 -3.42 -14.37
C LEU A 47 -7.46 -3.86 -13.53
N VAL A 48 -6.32 -3.18 -13.65
CA VAL A 48 -5.08 -3.65 -13.01
C VAL A 48 -4.95 -3.06 -11.61
N LYS A 49 -5.08 -1.73 -11.49
CA LYS A 49 -4.91 -1.04 -10.21
C LYS A 49 -5.97 -1.44 -9.18
N SER A 50 -7.23 -1.56 -9.60
CA SER A 50 -8.33 -1.99 -8.73
C SER A 50 -8.06 -3.34 -8.05
N ILE A 51 -7.58 -4.33 -8.82
CA ILE A 51 -7.23 -5.66 -8.30
C ILE A 51 -6.06 -5.58 -7.32
N LEU A 52 -5.01 -4.81 -7.65
CA LEU A 52 -3.85 -4.63 -6.77
C LEU A 52 -4.23 -3.98 -5.43
N VAL A 53 -5.20 -3.07 -5.46
CA VAL A 53 -5.58 -2.25 -4.30
C VAL A 53 -6.65 -2.93 -3.44
N TYR A 54 -7.43 -3.85 -3.99
CA TYR A 54 -8.61 -4.43 -3.31
C TYR A 54 -8.34 -4.95 -1.89
N ASN A 55 -7.23 -5.67 -1.68
CA ASN A 55 -6.87 -6.25 -0.39
C ASN A 55 -5.55 -5.71 0.20
N CYS A 56 -5.00 -4.64 -0.36
CA CYS A 56 -3.68 -4.17 0.06
C CYS A 56 -3.65 -3.59 1.49
N GLY A 57 -4.82 -3.27 2.06
CA GLY A 57 -4.93 -2.69 3.40
C GLY A 57 -4.48 -3.62 4.54
N THR A 58 -4.46 -4.94 4.32
CA THR A 58 -4.01 -5.93 5.31
C THR A 58 -2.54 -6.29 5.19
N TRP A 59 -1.85 -5.78 4.15
CA TRP A 59 -0.48 -6.18 3.86
C TRP A 59 0.54 -5.48 4.78
N ALA A 60 1.29 -6.28 5.52
CA ALA A 60 2.45 -5.84 6.28
C ALA A 60 3.72 -5.90 5.42
N LEU A 61 3.82 -4.97 4.46
CA LEU A 61 4.93 -4.94 3.51
C LEU A 61 6.24 -4.45 4.15
N THR A 62 7.35 -5.06 3.73
CA THR A 62 8.69 -4.53 3.91
C THR A 62 9.01 -3.46 2.86
N LYS A 63 10.00 -2.60 3.13
CA LYS A 63 10.45 -1.54 2.20
C LYS A 63 10.85 -2.11 0.83
N SER A 64 11.52 -3.26 0.81
CA SER A 64 11.95 -3.90 -0.45
C SER A 64 10.77 -4.46 -1.25
N GLU A 65 9.72 -4.97 -0.60
CA GLU A 65 8.48 -5.40 -1.26
C GLU A 65 7.70 -4.21 -1.82
N GLU A 66 7.64 -3.11 -1.07
CA GLU A 66 7.05 -1.84 -1.50
C GLU A 66 7.75 -1.27 -2.75
N GLU A 67 9.08 -1.30 -2.77
CA GLU A 67 9.89 -0.89 -3.93
C GLU A 67 9.65 -1.77 -5.17
N LYS A 68 9.53 -3.09 -4.97
CA LYS A 68 9.19 -4.04 -6.06
C LYS A 68 7.81 -3.76 -6.64
N LEU A 69 6.81 -3.49 -5.80
CA LEU A 69 5.46 -3.11 -6.21
C LEU A 69 5.47 -1.78 -6.98
N ASN A 70 6.21 -0.80 -6.51
CA ASN A 70 6.41 0.47 -7.21
C ASN A 70 7.14 0.28 -8.55
N ALA A 71 8.11 -0.63 -8.66
CA ALA A 71 8.76 -0.98 -9.91
C ALA A 71 7.79 -1.66 -10.90
N PHE A 72 6.96 -2.58 -10.43
CA PHE A 72 5.92 -3.22 -11.23
C PHE A 72 4.93 -2.19 -11.78
N HIS A 73 4.41 -1.31 -10.93
CA HIS A 73 3.50 -0.24 -11.32
C HIS A 73 4.10 0.66 -12.41
N ARG A 74 5.34 1.14 -12.22
CA ARG A 74 6.06 1.93 -13.23
C ARG A 74 6.27 1.18 -14.55
N LYS A 75 6.55 -0.13 -14.50
CA LYS A 75 6.68 -0.98 -15.70
C LYS A 75 5.38 -1.04 -16.49
N GLN A 76 4.23 -1.18 -15.81
CA GLN A 76 2.93 -1.16 -16.46
C GLN A 76 2.60 0.22 -17.05
N LEU A 77 2.87 1.31 -16.33
CA LEU A 77 2.68 2.66 -16.87
C LEU A 77 3.49 2.90 -18.15
N ARG A 78 4.75 2.47 -18.20
CA ARG A 78 5.58 2.57 -19.42
C ARG A 78 5.00 1.78 -20.59
N LYS A 79 4.45 0.58 -20.34
CA LYS A 79 3.75 -0.22 -21.36
C LYS A 79 2.50 0.49 -21.88
N VAL A 80 1.67 1.03 -20.98
CA VAL A 80 0.45 1.75 -21.33
C VAL A 80 0.75 2.99 -22.19
N LEU A 81 1.86 3.67 -21.90
CA LEU A 81 2.31 4.84 -22.66
C LEU A 81 3.13 4.50 -23.91
N ASN A 82 3.38 3.21 -24.19
CA ASN A 82 4.22 2.71 -25.28
C ASN A 82 5.63 3.34 -25.31
N ILE A 83 6.22 3.58 -24.14
CA ILE A 83 7.58 4.13 -24.05
C ILE A 83 8.57 2.99 -24.27
N LYS A 84 9.29 3.06 -25.39
CA LYS A 84 10.35 2.13 -25.77
C LYS A 84 11.71 2.82 -25.68
N TYR A 85 12.76 2.02 -25.47
CA TYR A 85 14.13 2.46 -25.72
C TYR A 85 14.23 2.98 -27.17
N PRO A 86 14.94 4.08 -27.46
CA PRO A 86 15.93 4.80 -26.65
C PRO A 86 15.38 5.93 -25.76
N VAL A 87 14.05 6.13 -25.71
CA VAL A 87 13.45 7.26 -24.98
C VAL A 87 13.59 7.08 -23.46
N LYS A 88 14.40 7.93 -22.83
CA LYS A 88 14.59 7.96 -21.37
C LYS A 88 13.64 8.96 -20.72
N ILE A 89 12.94 8.53 -19.67
CA ILE A 89 11.99 9.36 -18.89
C ILE A 89 12.23 9.10 -17.40
N THR A 90 12.34 10.17 -16.62
CA THR A 90 12.49 10.11 -15.15
C THR A 90 11.23 9.55 -14.50
N ASN A 91 11.36 8.94 -13.31
CA ASN A 91 10.21 8.36 -12.62
C ASN A 91 9.16 9.42 -12.24
N SER A 92 9.59 10.61 -11.81
CA SER A 92 8.70 11.74 -11.51
C SER A 92 7.94 12.21 -12.76
N SER A 93 8.61 12.37 -13.90
CA SER A 93 7.95 12.73 -15.17
C SER A 93 6.96 11.67 -15.63
N LEU A 94 7.25 10.38 -15.42
CA LEU A 94 6.32 9.29 -15.72
C LEU A 94 5.03 9.41 -14.90
N TYR A 95 5.14 9.66 -13.60
CA TYR A 95 4.00 9.86 -12.70
C TYR A 95 3.18 11.09 -13.08
N ASN A 96 3.85 12.22 -13.33
CA ASN A 96 3.20 13.47 -13.74
C ASN A 96 2.44 13.31 -15.08
N LYS A 97 3.03 12.63 -16.06
CA LYS A 97 2.37 12.35 -17.35
C LYS A 97 1.14 11.45 -17.24
N CYS A 98 1.10 10.60 -16.22
CA CYS A 98 -0.01 9.69 -15.97
C CYS A 98 -1.03 10.24 -14.96
N GLU A 99 -0.76 11.37 -14.31
CA GLU A 99 -1.51 11.85 -13.15
C GLU A 99 -1.68 10.71 -12.12
N GLU A 100 -0.58 10.05 -11.77
CA GLU A 100 -0.55 8.90 -10.86
C GLU A 100 0.51 9.06 -9.77
N HIS A 101 0.30 8.38 -8.65
CA HIS A 101 1.23 8.30 -7.54
C HIS A 101 1.88 6.91 -7.45
N PRO A 102 3.00 6.77 -6.72
CA PRO A 102 3.54 5.46 -6.37
C PRO A 102 2.48 4.55 -5.74
N LEU A 103 2.54 3.25 -6.03
CA LEU A 103 1.58 2.28 -5.52
C LEU A 103 1.60 2.21 -3.98
N SER A 104 2.76 2.45 -3.39
CA SER A 104 2.94 2.57 -1.93
C SER A 104 1.98 3.54 -1.26
N ILE A 105 1.72 4.69 -1.88
CA ILE A 105 0.83 5.72 -1.33
C ILE A 105 -0.61 5.17 -1.25
N TYR A 106 -1.08 4.50 -2.32
CA TYR A 106 -2.40 3.88 -2.31
C TYR A 106 -2.50 2.75 -1.29
N ILE A 107 -1.44 1.97 -1.10
CA ILE A 107 -1.41 0.90 -0.09
C ILE A 107 -1.54 1.49 1.31
N LEU A 108 -0.79 2.55 1.60
CA LEU A 108 -0.86 3.29 2.84
C LEU A 108 -2.27 3.84 3.09
N GLU A 109 -2.87 4.51 2.10
CA GLU A 109 -4.24 5.04 2.22
C GLU A 109 -5.26 3.95 2.57
N ASN A 110 -5.20 2.80 1.87
CA ASN A 110 -6.13 1.70 2.11
C ASN A 110 -5.88 1.01 3.45
N ARG A 111 -4.63 0.90 3.88
CA ARG A 111 -4.27 0.41 5.23
C ARG A 111 -4.88 1.28 6.31
N TRP A 112 -4.73 2.60 6.24
CA TRP A 112 -5.31 3.53 7.21
C TRP A 112 -6.83 3.61 7.14
N ARG A 113 -7.40 3.48 5.94
CA ARG A 113 -8.86 3.39 5.74
C ARG A 113 -9.44 2.13 6.38
N LEU A 114 -8.81 0.97 6.17
CA LEU A 114 -9.22 -0.29 6.75
C LEU A 114 -9.03 -0.29 8.27
N PHE A 115 -7.89 0.19 8.76
CA PHE A 115 -7.59 0.27 10.18
C PHE A 115 -8.63 1.14 10.91
N GLY A 116 -8.92 2.33 10.41
CA GLY A 116 -9.97 3.17 10.99
C GLY A 116 -11.37 2.57 10.89
N HIS A 117 -11.64 1.70 9.91
CA HIS A 117 -12.88 0.93 9.87
C HIS A 117 -12.93 -0.11 11.00
N ILE A 118 -11.84 -0.85 11.22
CA ILE A 118 -11.72 -1.85 12.28
C ILE A 118 -11.89 -1.20 13.67
N LEU A 119 -11.20 -0.08 13.94
CA LEU A 119 -11.24 0.61 15.23
C LEU A 119 -12.64 1.11 15.63
N ARG A 120 -13.47 1.48 14.64
CA ARG A 120 -14.84 1.95 14.85
C ARG A 120 -15.85 0.82 15.04
N ARG A 121 -15.51 -0.41 14.69
CA ARG A 121 -16.40 -1.56 14.87
C ARG A 121 -16.31 -2.09 16.30
N ASN A 122 -17.21 -3.02 16.64
CA ASN A 122 -17.25 -3.65 17.95
C ASN A 122 -15.90 -4.33 18.28
N ILE A 123 -15.49 -4.24 19.54
CA ILE A 123 -14.30 -4.88 20.12
C ILE A 123 -14.33 -6.39 19.92
N GLU A 124 -15.53 -6.98 19.89
CA GLU A 124 -15.70 -8.42 19.79
C GLU A 124 -15.32 -9.03 18.43
N ILE A 125 -15.10 -8.19 17.41
CA ILE A 125 -14.72 -8.65 16.07
C ILE A 125 -13.31 -9.28 16.13
N PRO A 126 -13.05 -10.38 15.39
CA PRO A 126 -11.77 -11.06 15.38
C PRO A 126 -10.58 -10.14 15.10
N ALA A 127 -10.71 -9.15 14.21
CA ALA A 127 -9.66 -8.17 13.93
C ALA A 127 -9.28 -7.33 15.16
N ASN A 128 -10.27 -6.86 15.94
CA ASN A 128 -10.04 -6.10 17.17
C ASN A 128 -9.50 -7.00 18.28
N LYS A 129 -10.02 -8.22 18.43
CA LYS A 129 -9.49 -9.22 19.38
C LYS A 129 -8.02 -9.53 19.09
N SER A 130 -7.66 -9.76 17.83
CA SER A 130 -6.27 -9.98 17.41
C SER A 130 -5.37 -8.78 17.70
N MET A 131 -5.85 -7.56 17.46
CA MET A 131 -5.09 -6.34 17.75
C MET A 131 -4.88 -6.15 19.26
N ASN A 132 -5.91 -6.35 20.07
CA ASN A 132 -5.82 -6.28 21.53
C ASN A 132 -4.87 -7.36 22.08
N SER A 133 -4.97 -8.59 21.56
CA SER A 133 -4.09 -9.70 21.93
C SER A 133 -2.63 -9.42 21.60
N TYR A 134 -2.35 -8.73 20.49
CA TYR A 134 -0.99 -8.36 20.09
C TYR A 134 -0.30 -7.50 21.16
N PHE A 135 -0.99 -6.49 21.71
CA PHE A 135 -0.45 -5.62 22.77
C PHE A 135 -0.53 -6.22 24.17
N ALA A 136 -1.47 -7.14 24.42
CA ALA A 136 -1.59 -7.84 25.70
C ALA A 136 -0.48 -8.88 25.92
N THR A 137 0.13 -9.41 24.85
CA THR A 137 1.11 -10.49 24.97
C THR A 137 2.49 -9.96 25.37
N HIS A 138 2.86 -10.13 26.63
CA HIS A 138 4.21 -9.80 27.15
C HIS A 138 5.17 -11.01 27.10
N GLY A 139 4.86 -12.00 26.25
CA GLY A 139 5.58 -13.27 26.18
C GLY A 139 6.99 -13.18 25.58
N LYS A 140 7.78 -14.26 25.75
CA LYS A 140 9.12 -14.40 25.16
C LYS A 140 9.06 -14.16 23.65
N LYS A 141 9.73 -13.10 23.18
CA LYS A 141 9.90 -12.85 21.74
C LYS A 141 10.71 -13.99 21.14
N PHE A 142 10.27 -14.50 19.99
CA PHE A 142 11.00 -15.53 19.27
C PHE A 142 12.42 -15.04 18.93
N ARG A 143 13.43 -15.90 19.10
CA ARG A 143 14.82 -15.56 18.81
C ARG A 143 15.02 -15.51 17.29
N GLY A 144 15.40 -14.35 16.76
CA GLY A 144 15.65 -14.15 15.32
C GLY A 144 15.15 -12.80 14.82
N ARG A 145 15.11 -12.63 13.49
CA ARG A 145 14.61 -11.40 12.85
C ARG A 145 13.10 -11.27 13.11
N PRO A 146 12.63 -10.17 13.73
CA PRO A 146 11.21 -9.95 13.93
C PRO A 146 10.47 -9.90 12.58
N LEU A 147 9.34 -10.60 12.48
CA LEU A 147 8.48 -10.48 11.31
C LEU A 147 7.87 -9.08 11.26
N THR A 148 7.70 -8.55 10.05
CA THR A 148 6.92 -7.33 9.85
C THR A 148 5.45 -7.63 10.01
N THR A 149 4.87 -7.18 11.11
CA THR A 149 3.44 -7.27 11.39
C THR A 149 2.74 -5.94 11.07
N LEU A 150 1.41 -5.99 10.89
CA LEU A 150 0.62 -4.79 10.60
C LEU A 150 0.79 -3.67 11.65
N PRO A 151 0.79 -3.94 12.98
CA PRO A 151 1.04 -2.92 14.00
C PRO A 151 2.42 -2.25 13.87
N VAL A 152 3.47 -3.02 13.54
CA VAL A 152 4.82 -2.49 13.32
C VAL A 152 4.84 -1.54 12.12
N VAL A 153 4.14 -1.89 11.05
CA VAL A 153 4.06 -1.03 9.85
C VAL A 153 3.21 0.22 10.13
N LEU A 154 2.11 0.11 10.87
CA LEU A 154 1.30 1.26 11.30
C LEU A 154 2.12 2.21 12.19
N ASN A 155 2.92 1.68 13.12
CA ASN A 155 3.80 2.50 13.94
C ASN A 155 4.87 3.22 13.11
N LYS A 156 5.42 2.56 12.08
CA LYS A 156 6.34 3.19 11.11
C LYS A 156 5.68 4.26 10.25
N ASP A 157 4.38 4.14 9.95
CA ASP A 157 3.65 5.18 9.25
C ASP A 157 3.43 6.39 10.16
N LEU A 158 3.10 6.16 11.44
CA LEU A 158 2.97 7.21 12.45
C LEU A 158 4.29 7.95 12.68
N SER A 159 5.42 7.23 12.73
CA SER A 159 6.74 7.83 12.93
C SER A 159 7.19 8.73 11.76
N ARG A 160 6.47 8.75 10.64
CA ARG A 160 6.71 9.72 9.54
C ARG A 160 6.19 11.10 9.88
N LEU A 161 5.25 11.20 10.82
CA LEU A 161 4.83 12.47 11.37
C LEU A 161 5.96 12.95 12.29
N GLN A 162 6.44 14.18 12.09
CA GLN A 162 7.47 14.81 12.95
C GLN A 162 6.96 15.15 14.36
N GLU A 163 5.75 14.71 14.68
CA GLU A 163 5.11 14.91 15.97
C GLU A 163 5.26 13.62 16.78
N ASN A 164 6.05 13.67 17.86
CA ASN A 164 6.26 12.54 18.79
C ASN A 164 4.99 12.09 19.54
N THR A 165 3.84 12.65 19.20
CA THR A 165 2.58 12.57 19.95
C THR A 165 1.80 11.28 19.71
N LEU A 166 2.00 10.62 18.56
CA LEU A 166 1.22 9.42 18.19
C LEU A 166 2.15 8.24 17.93
N GLN A 167 2.06 7.22 18.78
CA GLN A 167 2.75 5.96 18.63
C GLN A 167 1.75 4.82 18.72
N LEU A 168 2.14 3.62 18.28
CA LEU A 168 1.34 2.41 18.40
C LEU A 168 2.20 1.30 18.99
N THR A 169 2.54 1.45 20.27
CA THR A 169 3.42 0.54 21.01
C THR A 169 2.71 -0.14 22.16
N THR A 170 1.78 0.55 22.80
CA THR A 170 1.03 0.07 23.97
C THR A 170 -0.45 -0.11 23.66
N ARG A 171 -1.19 -0.69 24.61
CA ARG A 171 -2.65 -0.78 24.54
C ARG A 171 -3.31 0.60 24.69
N GLU A 172 -2.75 1.48 25.50
CA GLU A 172 -3.26 2.84 25.72
C GLU A 172 -3.20 3.65 24.42
N ASP A 173 -2.09 3.53 23.68
CA ASP A 173 -1.93 4.09 22.34
C ASP A 173 -3.06 3.65 21.38
N LEU A 174 -3.40 2.35 21.40
CA LEU A 174 -4.46 1.80 20.58
C LEU A 174 -5.82 2.40 20.97
N GLU A 175 -6.11 2.53 22.26
CA GLU A 175 -7.36 3.13 22.75
C GLU A 175 -7.45 4.62 22.39
N HIS A 176 -6.35 5.36 22.47
CA HIS A 176 -6.27 6.75 22.02
C HIS A 176 -6.58 6.86 20.51
N LEU A 177 -5.98 6.00 19.68
CA LEU A 177 -6.31 5.94 18.24
C LEU A 177 -7.77 5.56 17.98
N ARG A 178 -8.39 4.74 18.84
CA ARG A 178 -9.83 4.42 18.73
C ARG A 178 -10.69 5.64 19.00
N CYS A 179 -10.35 6.46 20.00
CA CYS A 179 -11.05 7.72 20.26
C CYS A 179 -10.97 8.66 19.04
N ILE A 180 -9.78 8.83 18.46
CA ILE A 180 -9.60 9.63 17.22
C ILE A 180 -10.41 9.03 16.06
N ALA A 181 -10.42 7.71 15.92
CA ALA A 181 -11.11 7.02 14.83
C ALA A 181 -12.63 7.19 14.87
N GLN A 182 -13.24 7.40 16.05
CA GLN A 182 -14.68 7.65 16.15
C GLN A 182 -15.09 8.93 15.43
N ASN A 183 -14.27 9.97 15.51
CA ASN A 183 -14.46 11.17 14.73
C ASN A 183 -13.94 10.97 13.31
N ARG A 184 -14.85 10.80 12.35
CA ARG A 184 -14.49 10.59 10.93
C ARG A 184 -13.68 11.73 10.34
N GLN A 185 -13.87 12.97 10.79
CA GLN A 185 -13.14 14.12 10.28
C GLN A 185 -11.70 14.11 10.80
N GLN A 186 -11.51 13.90 12.11
CA GLN A 186 -10.16 13.78 12.71
C GLN A 186 -9.39 12.60 12.11
N TRP A 187 -10.05 11.46 11.89
CA TRP A 187 -9.40 10.30 11.24
C TRP A 187 -8.98 10.60 9.80
N ARG A 188 -9.83 11.30 9.03
CA ARG A 188 -9.49 11.71 7.67
C ARG A 188 -8.31 12.65 7.68
N GLU A 189 -8.31 13.65 8.54
CA GLU A 189 -7.22 14.61 8.67
C GLU A 189 -5.90 13.91 9.01
N LEU A 190 -5.89 13.03 10.01
CA LEU A 190 -4.73 12.20 10.35
C LEU A 190 -4.24 11.39 9.14
N SER A 191 -5.13 10.68 8.44
CA SER A 191 -4.75 9.88 7.27
C SER A 191 -4.18 10.75 6.13
N THR A 192 -4.71 11.95 5.93
CA THR A 192 -4.19 12.89 4.92
C THR A 192 -2.82 13.45 5.30
N ARG A 193 -2.57 13.68 6.60
CA ARG A 193 -1.26 14.12 7.09
C ARG A 193 -0.20 13.05 6.90
N ILE A 194 -0.52 11.79 7.23
CA ILE A 194 0.40 10.66 7.00
C ILE A 194 0.68 10.49 5.51
N ARG A 195 -0.36 10.60 4.66
CA ARG A 195 -0.20 10.57 3.20
C ARG A 195 0.75 11.67 2.72
N LYS A 196 0.54 12.91 3.13
CA LYS A 196 1.40 14.05 2.75
C LYS A 196 2.85 13.82 3.19
N ALA A 197 3.07 13.32 4.40
CA ALA A 197 4.40 12.97 4.90
C ALA A 197 5.05 11.83 4.08
N ALA A 198 4.26 10.89 3.56
CA ALA A 198 4.75 9.81 2.70
C ALA A 198 5.01 10.25 1.24
N GLU A 199 4.31 11.28 0.76
CA GLU A 199 4.51 11.86 -0.58
C GLU A 199 5.68 12.83 -0.64
N ALA A 200 6.07 13.42 0.50
CA ALA A 200 7.26 14.26 0.59
C ALA A 200 8.48 13.45 0.07
N PRO A 201 9.24 13.97 -0.90
CA PRO A 201 10.49 13.32 -1.28
C PRO A 201 11.37 13.25 -0.03
N PRO A 202 12.14 12.15 0.16
CA PRO A 202 13.22 12.18 1.15
C PRO A 202 14.06 13.43 0.83
N SER A 203 14.38 14.23 1.85
CA SER A 203 15.36 15.30 1.67
C SER A 203 16.59 14.67 1.04
N ASP A 204 17.01 15.20 -0.11
CA ASP A 204 18.28 14.87 -0.72
C ASP A 204 19.37 15.47 0.20
N ASP A 205 19.68 14.77 1.29
CA ASP A 205 20.87 14.95 2.13
C ASP A 205 21.84 13.78 1.90
#